data_AF-A0A944YXL2-F1
#
_entry.id   AF-A0A944YXL2-F1
#
_cell.length_a   1.000
_cell.length_b   1.000
_cell.length_c   1.000
_cell.angle_alpha   90.00
_cell.angle_beta   90.00
_cell.angle_gamma   90.00
#
_symmetry.space_group_name_H-M   'P 1'
#
loop_
_entity.id
_entity.type
_entity.pdbx_description
1 polymer ?
#
loop_
_entity_poly.entity_id
_entity_poly.type
_entity_poly.pdbx_seq_one_letter_code
_entity_poly.pdbx_strand_id
1 'polypeptide(L)'
;MTRALASNATPIHETLRIAGEKTDRDERIEVFNPWDNSMVGTVPSAHPEDVARAFDIAASYTPTLTRYERQQILLRTAEILTSRREVISDLITAELGISKQDSLYEVGRAFDVFSLAGQLCIIDDGEIFSCDLTPHGKQRRIYTQRDPLKAISAITPFNHPLNMVAHKVAPAIATNNCMVCKPTERTPLTALLLADILYEAGLPPEMFSVVT
;
A
#
# COMPACT_ATOMS: atom_id res chain seq x y z
N MET A 1 -2.18 20.94 -21.31
CA MET A 1 -3.22 20.65 -22.31
C MET A 1 -3.99 19.43 -21.83
N THR A 2 -5.14 19.68 -21.22
CA THR A 2 -5.96 18.71 -20.49
C THR A 2 -6.77 17.90 -21.50
N ARG A 3 -6.42 16.63 -21.72
CA ARG A 3 -7.29 15.69 -22.44
C ARG A 3 -8.42 15.31 -21.48
N ALA A 4 -9.62 15.82 -21.73
CA ALA A 4 -10.84 15.23 -21.19
C ALA A 4 -10.84 13.75 -21.62
N LEU A 5 -10.95 12.83 -20.65
CA LEU A 5 -11.13 11.40 -20.92
C LEU A 5 -12.52 11.23 -21.51
N ALA A 6 -12.59 11.32 -22.84
CA ALA A 6 -13.73 10.85 -23.61
C ALA A 6 -13.86 9.34 -23.45
N SER A 7 -15.07 8.83 -23.66
CA SER A 7 -15.52 7.43 -23.68
C SER A 7 -14.79 6.50 -24.69
N ASN A 8 -13.58 6.85 -25.11
CA ASN A 8 -12.71 6.15 -26.06
C ASN A 8 -11.31 5.90 -25.47
N ALA A 9 -11.15 5.91 -24.15
CA ALA A 9 -9.88 5.51 -23.53
C ALA A 9 -9.71 3.99 -23.68
N THR A 10 -8.59 3.56 -24.26
CA THR A 10 -8.26 2.14 -24.35
C THR A 10 -8.22 1.53 -22.94
N PRO A 11 -8.89 0.39 -22.71
CA PRO A 11 -8.87 -0.28 -21.41
C PRO A 11 -7.43 -0.55 -20.94
N ILE A 12 -7.17 -0.32 -19.66
CA ILE A 12 -5.85 -0.53 -19.05
C ILE A 12 -5.67 -2.03 -18.78
N HIS A 13 -4.56 -2.62 -19.22
CA HIS A 13 -4.20 -3.99 -18.89
C HIS A 13 -3.10 -3.99 -17.83
N GLU A 14 -3.45 -4.32 -16.60
CA GLU A 14 -2.53 -4.33 -15.47
C GLU A 14 -2.18 -5.76 -15.06
N THR A 15 -0.97 -5.95 -14.53
CA THR A 15 -0.47 -7.24 -14.01
C THR A 15 -0.44 -7.24 -12.48
N LEU A 16 -0.25 -8.40 -11.85
CA LEU A 16 0.07 -8.46 -10.42
C LEU A 16 1.40 -7.74 -10.16
N ARG A 17 1.60 -7.26 -8.93
CA ARG A 17 2.91 -6.80 -8.43
C ARG A 17 3.36 -7.77 -7.35
N ILE A 18 4.19 -8.74 -7.69
CA ILE A 18 4.74 -9.69 -6.72
C ILE A 18 6.19 -9.31 -6.48
N ALA A 19 6.44 -8.65 -5.35
CA ALA A 19 7.73 -8.09 -4.99
C ALA A 19 8.39 -7.28 -6.12
N GLY A 20 7.64 -6.35 -6.72
CA GLY A 20 8.10 -5.52 -7.85
C GLY A 20 8.07 -6.20 -9.22
N GLU A 21 7.93 -7.52 -9.28
CA GLU A 21 7.77 -8.24 -10.53
C GLU A 21 6.34 -8.10 -11.07
N LYS A 22 6.22 -7.74 -12.35
CA LYS A 22 4.95 -7.71 -13.08
C LYS A 22 4.60 -9.12 -13.57
N THR A 23 3.65 -9.77 -12.91
CA THR A 23 3.24 -11.15 -13.20
C THR A 23 1.85 -11.19 -13.82
N ASP A 24 1.70 -11.89 -14.95
CA ASP A 24 0.44 -11.96 -15.70
C ASP A 24 -0.22 -13.35 -15.61
N ARG A 25 -1.51 -13.43 -15.95
CA ARG A 25 -2.29 -14.68 -16.08
C ARG A 25 -3.26 -14.60 -17.25
N ASP A 26 -3.62 -15.78 -17.78
CA ASP A 26 -4.60 -15.91 -18.86
C ASP A 26 -6.02 -15.55 -18.39
N GLU A 27 -6.41 -16.02 -17.20
CA GLU A 27 -7.68 -15.65 -16.59
C GLU A 27 -7.61 -14.21 -16.07
N ARG A 28 -8.57 -13.38 -16.48
CA ARG A 28 -8.62 -11.97 -16.12
C ARG A 28 -9.97 -11.58 -15.53
N ILE A 29 -9.91 -10.59 -14.65
CA ILE A 29 -11.05 -9.91 -14.07
C ILE A 29 -11.20 -8.56 -14.76
N GLU A 30 -12.38 -8.30 -15.30
CA GLU A 30 -12.75 -7.04 -15.93
C GLU A 30 -13.20 -6.02 -14.89
N VAL A 31 -12.71 -4.79 -15.01
CA VAL A 31 -13.06 -3.66 -14.14
C VAL A 31 -13.88 -2.67 -14.96
N PHE A 32 -15.13 -2.46 -14.54
CA PHE A 32 -16.09 -1.62 -15.23
C PHE A 32 -16.33 -0.32 -14.48
N ASN A 33 -16.57 0.75 -15.23
CA ASN A 33 -16.98 2.03 -14.69
C ASN A 33 -18.45 1.96 -14.24
N PRO A 34 -18.77 2.18 -12.95
CA PRO A 34 -20.15 2.10 -12.48
C PRO A 34 -21.11 3.13 -13.08
N TRP A 35 -20.61 4.21 -13.69
CA TRP A 35 -21.41 5.26 -14.30
C TRP A 35 -22.05 4.84 -15.63
N ASP A 36 -21.26 4.24 -16.54
CA ASP A 36 -21.67 3.94 -17.92
C ASP A 36 -21.43 2.48 -18.33
N ASN A 37 -20.93 1.66 -17.41
CA ASN A 37 -20.59 0.25 -17.63
C ASN A 37 -19.53 0.03 -18.73
N SER A 38 -18.76 1.07 -19.07
CA SER A 38 -17.60 0.93 -19.95
C SER A 38 -16.46 0.21 -19.24
N MET A 39 -15.66 -0.56 -19.98
CA MET A 39 -14.51 -1.27 -19.41
C MET A 39 -13.36 -0.29 -19.18
N VAL A 40 -12.95 -0.13 -17.92
CA VAL A 40 -11.81 0.70 -17.50
C VAL A 40 -10.51 -0.05 -17.71
N GLY A 41 -10.49 -1.34 -17.38
CA GLY A 41 -9.31 -2.18 -17.49
C GLY A 41 -9.52 -3.63 -17.07
N THR A 42 -8.42 -4.37 -17.03
CA THR A 42 -8.40 -5.79 -16.63
C THR A 42 -7.20 -6.07 -15.72
N VAL A 43 -7.40 -6.93 -14.73
CA VAL A 43 -6.34 -7.46 -13.86
C VAL A 43 -6.30 -9.00 -13.95
N PRO A 44 -5.18 -9.67 -13.63
CA PRO A 44 -5.11 -11.12 -13.62
C PRO A 44 -5.93 -11.69 -12.45
N SER A 45 -6.54 -12.86 -12.64
CA SER A 45 -7.06 -13.65 -11.52
C SER A 45 -5.90 -14.42 -10.88
N ALA A 46 -5.45 -14.00 -9.70
CA ALA A 46 -4.31 -14.63 -9.03
C ALA A 46 -4.65 -16.05 -8.56
N HIS A 47 -3.74 -16.99 -8.78
CA HIS A 47 -3.89 -18.36 -8.26
C HIS A 47 -3.34 -18.48 -6.84
N PRO A 48 -3.71 -19.52 -6.07
CA PRO A 48 -3.11 -19.77 -4.76
C PRO A 48 -1.58 -19.82 -4.75
N GLU A 49 -0.96 -20.25 -5.85
CA GLU A 49 0.49 -20.28 -6.04
C GLU A 49 1.11 -18.88 -6.11
N ASP A 50 0.43 -17.90 -6.71
CA ASP A 50 0.86 -16.50 -6.73
C ASP A 50 0.84 -15.91 -5.33
N VAL A 51 -0.22 -16.21 -4.58
CA VAL A 51 -0.39 -15.78 -3.20
C VAL A 51 0.69 -16.40 -2.31
N ALA A 52 0.92 -17.72 -2.44
CA ALA A 52 1.97 -18.44 -1.71
C ALA A 52 3.36 -17.84 -2.01
N ARG A 53 3.67 -17.61 -3.29
CA ARG A 53 4.94 -17.00 -3.72
C ARG A 53 5.13 -15.60 -3.12
N ALA A 54 4.09 -14.76 -3.11
CA ALA A 54 4.17 -13.43 -2.53
C ALA A 54 4.45 -13.50 -1.01
N PHE A 55 3.83 -14.43 -0.29
CA PHE A 55 4.08 -14.62 1.14
C PHE A 55 5.45 -15.24 1.43
N ASP A 56 5.93 -16.16 0.60
CA ASP A 56 7.25 -16.77 0.75
C ASP A 56 8.35 -15.72 0.62
N ILE A 57 8.24 -14.80 -0.36
CA ILE A 57 9.16 -13.67 -0.52
C ILE A 57 9.07 -12.75 0.71
N ALA A 58 7.85 -12.34 1.09
CA ALA A 58 7.64 -11.44 2.22
C ALA A 58 8.20 -12.00 3.53
N ALA A 59 8.00 -13.30 3.80
CA ALA A 59 8.46 -13.97 5.01
C ALA A 59 9.97 -14.26 5.04
N SER A 60 10.61 -14.34 3.86
CA SER A 60 12.05 -14.59 3.73
C SER A 60 12.89 -13.32 3.75
N TYR A 61 12.28 -12.18 3.43
CA TYR A 61 12.96 -10.88 3.44
C TYR A 61 12.97 -10.27 4.84
N THR A 62 14.13 -9.79 5.29
CA THR A 62 14.27 -9.05 6.56
C THR A 62 14.63 -7.61 6.27
N PRO A 63 13.67 -6.66 6.36
CA PRO A 63 13.95 -5.26 6.10
C PRO A 63 14.95 -4.67 7.10
N THR A 64 16.00 -4.05 6.59
CA THR A 64 17.03 -3.39 7.41
C THR A 64 16.97 -1.86 7.34
N LEU A 65 15.87 -1.30 6.83
CA LEU A 65 15.72 0.14 6.69
C LEU A 65 15.79 0.83 8.05
N THR A 66 16.64 1.84 8.15
CA THR A 66 16.69 2.76 9.28
C THR A 66 15.36 3.52 9.41
N ARG A 67 15.13 4.17 10.57
CA ARG A 67 13.96 5.05 10.77
C ARG A 67 13.94 6.19 9.74
N TYR A 68 15.11 6.70 9.37
CA TYR A 68 15.27 7.76 8.39
C TYR A 68 14.90 7.28 6.97
N GLU A 69 15.41 6.14 6.52
CA GLU A 69 15.10 5.61 5.17
C GLU A 69 13.60 5.33 5.01
N ARG A 70 12.96 4.75 6.04
CA ARG A 70 11.50 4.57 6.07
C ARG A 70 10.75 5.89 5.94
N GLN A 71 11.17 6.89 6.72
CA GLN A 71 10.59 8.23 6.64
C GLN A 71 10.73 8.82 5.22
N GLN A 72 11.92 8.71 4.60
CA GLN A 72 12.15 9.26 3.26
C GLN A 72 11.26 8.58 2.21
N ILE A 73 11.12 7.26 2.25
CA ILE A 73 10.24 6.52 1.33
C ILE A 73 8.78 6.98 1.50
N LEU A 74 8.31 7.11 2.74
CA LEU A 74 6.93 7.51 3.04
C LEU A 74 6.64 8.96 2.62
N LEU A 75 7.55 9.90 2.90
CA LEU A 75 7.39 11.29 2.49
C LEU A 75 7.47 11.46 0.97
N ARG A 76 8.41 10.77 0.31
CA ARG A 76 8.51 10.77 -1.15
C ARG A 76 7.26 10.17 -1.81
N THR A 77 6.67 9.15 -1.21
CA THR A 77 5.38 8.61 -1.67
C THR A 77 4.30 9.69 -1.63
N ALA A 78 4.20 10.43 -0.52
CA ALA A 78 3.25 11.54 -0.39
C ALA A 78 3.46 12.63 -1.46
N GLU A 79 4.72 12.99 -1.75
CA GLU A 79 5.06 13.93 -2.83
C GLU A 79 4.62 13.42 -4.21
N ILE A 80 4.86 12.14 -4.51
CA ILE A 80 4.45 11.53 -5.79
C ILE A 80 2.92 11.53 -5.90
N LEU A 81 2.19 11.15 -4.85
CA LEU A 81 0.72 11.18 -4.82
C LEU A 81 0.19 12.59 -5.13
N THR A 82 0.80 13.62 -4.54
CA THR A 82 0.42 15.02 -4.79
C THR A 82 0.71 15.43 -6.24
N SER A 83 1.88 15.08 -6.76
CA SER A 83 2.29 15.41 -8.13
C SER A 83 1.41 14.74 -9.19
N ARG A 84 0.84 13.57 -8.88
CA ARG A 84 -0.01 12.77 -9.78
C ARG A 84 -1.50 12.80 -9.38
N ARG A 85 -1.91 13.74 -8.53
CA ARG A 85 -3.25 13.73 -7.90
C ARG A 85 -4.41 13.65 -8.89
N GLU A 86 -4.29 14.33 -10.03
CA GLU A 86 -5.34 14.31 -11.06
C GLU A 86 -5.45 12.94 -11.73
N VAL A 87 -4.32 12.33 -12.11
CA VAL A 87 -4.29 11.01 -12.75
C VAL A 87 -4.79 9.92 -11.81
N ILE A 88 -4.38 9.97 -10.53
CA ILE A 88 -4.81 8.98 -9.53
C ILE A 88 -6.31 9.11 -9.28
N SER A 89 -6.82 10.33 -9.10
CA SER A 89 -8.25 10.54 -8.88
C SER A 89 -9.11 10.25 -10.11
N ASP A 90 -8.59 10.43 -11.33
CA ASP A 90 -9.26 9.97 -12.56
C ASP A 90 -9.43 8.46 -12.55
N LEU A 91 -8.38 7.71 -12.16
CA LEU A 91 -8.45 6.25 -12.06
C LEU A 91 -9.45 5.80 -10.99
N ILE A 92 -9.41 6.40 -9.79
CA ILE A 92 -10.35 6.10 -8.72
C ILE A 92 -11.78 6.36 -9.19
N THR A 93 -12.06 7.53 -9.78
CA THR A 93 -13.39 7.84 -10.30
C THR A 93 -13.80 6.86 -11.40
N ALA A 94 -12.89 6.44 -12.27
CA ALA A 94 -13.18 5.49 -13.33
C ALA A 94 -13.56 4.11 -12.79
N GLU A 95 -12.84 3.54 -11.83
CA GLU A 95 -13.14 2.19 -11.31
C GLU A 95 -14.22 2.16 -10.22
N LEU A 96 -14.38 3.24 -9.44
CA LEU A 96 -15.33 3.29 -8.32
C LEU A 96 -16.62 4.07 -8.63
N GLY A 97 -16.58 5.04 -9.55
CA GLY A 97 -17.74 5.86 -9.90
C GLY A 97 -18.04 7.02 -8.92
N ILE A 98 -17.18 7.31 -7.95
CA ILE A 98 -17.34 8.49 -7.08
C ILE A 98 -17.02 9.80 -7.83
N SER A 99 -17.59 10.90 -7.34
CA SER A 99 -17.35 12.22 -7.92
C SER A 99 -15.86 12.58 -7.91
N LYS A 100 -15.43 13.39 -8.89
CA LYS A 100 -14.04 13.85 -8.98
C LYS A 100 -13.60 14.62 -7.73
N GLN A 101 -14.53 15.33 -7.09
CA GLN A 101 -14.26 16.04 -5.83
C GLN A 101 -13.91 15.05 -4.71
N ASP A 102 -14.65 13.95 -4.60
CA ASP A 102 -14.42 12.94 -3.56
C ASP A 102 -13.14 12.13 -3.83
N SER A 103 -12.85 11.78 -5.09
CA SER A 103 -11.61 11.07 -5.43
C SER A 103 -10.37 11.95 -5.25
N LEU A 104 -10.44 13.25 -5.54
CA LEU A 104 -9.38 14.21 -5.20
C LEU A 104 -9.18 14.33 -3.69
N TYR A 105 -10.27 14.38 -2.93
CA TYR A 105 -10.22 14.39 -1.47
C TYR A 105 -9.58 13.11 -0.91
N GLU A 106 -9.89 11.94 -1.50
CA GLU A 106 -9.25 10.67 -1.13
C GLU A 106 -7.74 10.68 -1.35
N VAL A 107 -7.25 11.24 -2.47
CA VAL A 107 -5.80 11.41 -2.70
C VAL A 107 -5.18 12.30 -1.62
N GLY A 108 -5.86 13.38 -1.21
CA GLY A 108 -5.43 14.23 -0.10
C GLY A 108 -5.33 13.46 1.22
N ARG A 109 -6.31 12.60 1.52
CA ARG A 109 -6.25 11.75 2.72
C ARG A 109 -5.10 10.74 2.67
N ALA A 110 -4.83 10.15 1.51
CA ALA A 110 -3.69 9.25 1.35
C ALA A 110 -2.36 9.99 1.54
N PHE A 111 -2.24 11.22 1.02
CA PHE A 111 -1.11 12.11 1.30
C PHE A 111 -0.92 12.32 2.80
N ASP A 112 -1.99 12.60 3.55
CA ASP A 112 -1.91 12.77 5.01
C ASP A 112 -1.44 11.48 5.69
N VAL A 113 -1.97 10.33 5.29
CA VAL A 113 -1.58 9.02 5.85
C VAL A 113 -0.10 8.75 5.68
N PHE A 114 0.44 8.93 4.47
CA PHE A 114 1.87 8.72 4.20
C PHE A 114 2.74 9.76 4.92
N SER A 115 2.32 11.03 4.92
CA SER A 115 3.04 12.11 5.60
C SER A 115 3.14 11.86 7.10
N LEU A 116 2.02 11.54 7.75
CA LEU A 116 1.97 11.27 9.18
C LEU A 116 2.73 9.98 9.53
N ALA A 117 2.60 8.90 8.74
CA ALA A 117 3.38 7.68 8.96
C ALA A 117 4.90 7.94 8.86
N GLY A 118 5.32 8.77 7.89
CA GLY A 118 6.71 9.19 7.74
C GLY A 118 7.20 10.00 8.95
N GLN A 119 6.40 10.93 9.46
CA GLN A 119 6.72 11.71 10.66
C GLN A 119 6.82 10.81 11.91
N LEU A 120 5.92 9.84 12.06
CA LEU A 120 5.90 8.93 13.22
C LEU A 120 7.10 7.96 13.27
N CYS A 121 7.85 7.79 12.18
CA CYS A 121 9.05 6.93 12.16
C CYS A 121 10.12 7.32 13.20
N ILE A 122 10.16 8.58 13.62
CA ILE A 122 11.14 9.08 14.61
C ILE A 122 10.75 8.78 16.06
N ILE A 123 9.49 8.42 16.31
CA ILE A 123 8.99 8.16 17.65
C ILE A 123 9.40 6.76 18.09
N ASP A 124 10.01 6.67 19.28
CA ASP A 124 10.26 5.43 19.99
C ASP A 124 9.45 5.47 21.29
N ASP A 125 8.57 4.49 21.47
CA ASP A 125 7.69 4.37 22.63
C ASP A 125 8.18 3.30 23.62
N GLY A 126 9.46 2.94 23.57
CA GLY A 126 10.09 2.04 24.53
C GLY A 126 9.93 2.51 25.97
N GLU A 127 9.63 1.57 26.85
CA GLU A 127 9.39 1.77 28.27
C GLU A 127 10.53 1.19 29.10
N ILE A 128 10.80 1.79 30.26
CA ILE A 128 11.84 1.35 31.19
C ILE A 128 11.24 1.14 32.57
N PHE A 129 11.46 -0.05 33.13
CA PHE A 129 10.94 -0.41 34.46
C PHE A 129 12.07 -0.71 35.44
N SER A 130 12.02 -0.09 36.62
CA SER A 130 12.85 -0.45 37.78
C SER A 130 12.35 -1.76 38.39
N CYS A 131 13.26 -2.64 38.81
CA CYS A 131 12.93 -3.99 39.31
C CYS A 131 13.19 -4.20 40.80
N ASP A 132 13.58 -3.17 41.53
CA ASP A 132 13.90 -3.15 42.96
C ASP A 132 12.72 -2.64 43.81
N LEU A 133 11.50 -2.98 43.42
CA LEU A 133 10.25 -2.41 43.96
C LEU A 133 9.58 -3.27 45.06
N THR A 134 10.07 -4.48 45.33
CA THR A 134 9.43 -5.45 46.23
C THR A 134 10.49 -6.25 47.03
N PRO A 135 10.11 -7.08 48.02
CA PRO A 135 11.04 -7.96 48.72
C PRO A 135 11.81 -8.95 47.82
N HIS A 136 11.28 -9.25 46.63
CA HIS A 136 11.97 -10.07 45.61
C HIS A 136 12.78 -9.24 44.60
N GLY A 137 12.85 -7.93 44.82
CA GLY A 137 13.44 -6.97 43.91
C GLY A 137 14.91 -7.24 43.63
N LYS A 138 15.35 -6.87 42.43
CA LYS A 138 16.74 -7.00 41.98
C LYS A 138 17.21 -5.68 41.39
N GLN A 139 18.48 -5.35 41.59
CA GLN A 139 19.15 -4.22 40.94
C GLN A 139 19.33 -4.49 39.43
N ARG A 140 18.25 -4.35 38.67
CA ARG A 140 18.20 -4.51 37.22
C ARG A 140 17.12 -3.60 36.63
N ARG A 141 17.14 -3.43 35.31
CA ARG A 141 16.10 -2.75 34.53
C ARG A 141 15.49 -3.68 33.50
N ILE A 142 14.22 -3.46 33.20
CA ILE A 142 13.52 -4.05 32.05
C ILE A 142 13.33 -2.94 31.01
N TYR A 143 13.48 -3.30 29.74
CA TYR A 143 13.31 -2.45 28.58
C TYR A 143 12.29 -3.08 27.64
N THR A 144 11.50 -2.27 26.95
CA THR A 144 10.64 -2.74 25.85
C THR A 144 11.19 -2.23 24.52
N GLN A 145 11.00 -3.02 23.47
CA GLN A 145 11.30 -2.66 22.09
C GLN A 145 10.23 -3.25 21.17
N ARG A 146 10.13 -2.73 19.95
CA ARG A 146 9.22 -3.25 18.92
C ARG A 146 10.01 -3.86 17.78
N ASP A 147 9.67 -5.09 17.44
CA ASP A 147 10.22 -5.84 16.31
C ASP A 147 9.11 -6.13 15.28
N PRO A 148 9.42 -6.17 13.97
CA PRO A 148 8.45 -6.48 12.92
C PRO A 148 7.95 -7.94 13.00
N LEU A 149 6.82 -8.20 12.35
CA LEU A 149 6.28 -9.54 12.13
C LEU A 149 6.85 -10.15 10.85
N LYS A 150 6.61 -11.45 10.63
CA LYS A 150 7.11 -12.17 9.45
C LYS A 150 6.49 -11.68 8.14
N ALA A 151 5.15 -11.55 8.10
CA ALA A 151 4.41 -11.05 6.96
C ALA A 151 3.02 -10.58 7.42
N ILE A 152 2.45 -9.61 6.72
CA ILE A 152 1.10 -9.11 6.93
C ILE A 152 0.24 -9.44 5.72
N SER A 153 -0.96 -9.99 5.95
CA SER A 153 -2.01 -10.13 4.93
C SER A 153 -2.99 -8.96 5.04
N ALA A 154 -3.23 -8.26 3.93
CA ALA A 154 -4.12 -7.11 3.87
C ALA A 154 -5.21 -7.30 2.82
N ILE A 155 -6.48 -7.31 3.23
CA ILE A 155 -7.64 -7.34 2.31
C ILE A 155 -8.37 -6.00 2.44
N THR A 156 -8.67 -5.34 1.32
CA THR A 156 -9.30 -4.01 1.31
C THR A 156 -10.64 -3.98 0.57
N PRO A 157 -11.64 -3.21 1.08
CA PRO A 157 -12.93 -3.01 0.42
C PRO A 157 -12.84 -1.98 -0.72
N PHE A 158 -13.94 -1.81 -1.45
CA PHE A 158 -14.01 -0.95 -2.65
C PHE A 158 -14.09 0.56 -2.37
N ASN A 159 -14.58 0.97 -1.19
CA ASN A 159 -15.10 2.34 -1.00
C ASN A 159 -14.04 3.44 -0.93
N HIS A 160 -12.77 3.08 -0.73
CA HIS A 160 -11.61 3.98 -0.81
C HIS A 160 -10.42 3.20 -1.38
N PRO A 161 -10.35 3.03 -2.71
CA PRO A 161 -9.39 2.16 -3.39
C PRO A 161 -7.93 2.52 -3.08
N LEU A 162 -7.66 3.80 -2.83
CA LEU A 162 -6.34 4.29 -2.45
C LEU A 162 -6.18 4.29 -0.93
N ASN A 163 -7.09 4.98 -0.23
CA ASN A 163 -6.84 5.33 1.17
C ASN A 163 -6.96 4.10 2.11
N MET A 164 -7.75 3.08 1.76
CA MET A 164 -7.78 1.82 2.52
C MET A 164 -6.46 1.05 2.41
N VAL A 165 -5.82 1.07 1.23
CA VAL A 165 -4.50 0.44 1.04
C VAL A 165 -3.44 1.27 1.76
N ALA A 166 -3.47 2.60 1.63
CA ALA A 166 -2.55 3.52 2.31
C ALA A 166 -2.51 3.28 3.83
N HIS A 167 -3.68 3.21 4.48
CA HIS A 167 -3.78 2.96 5.93
C HIS A 167 -3.22 1.60 6.38
N LYS A 168 -3.03 0.65 5.47
CA LYS A 168 -2.42 -0.65 5.77
C LYS A 168 -0.93 -0.65 5.46
N VAL A 169 -0.56 -0.21 4.27
CA VAL A 169 0.84 -0.30 3.80
C VAL A 169 1.75 0.75 4.45
N ALA A 170 1.29 1.98 4.68
CA ALA A 170 2.15 3.02 5.25
C ALA A 170 2.63 2.67 6.67
N PRO A 171 1.78 2.19 7.60
CA PRO A 171 2.24 1.72 8.91
C PRO A 171 3.13 0.48 8.83
N ALA A 172 2.90 -0.44 7.87
CA ALA A 172 3.76 -1.60 7.69
C ALA A 172 5.19 -1.20 7.28
N ILE A 173 5.32 -0.27 6.32
CA ILE A 173 6.61 0.30 5.93
C ILE A 173 7.27 1.01 7.11
N ALA A 174 6.52 1.86 7.82
CA ALA A 174 7.03 2.59 8.99
C ALA A 174 7.58 1.67 10.09
N THR A 175 7.15 0.40 10.12
CA THR A 175 7.54 -0.59 11.13
C THR A 175 8.39 -1.73 10.56
N ASN A 176 8.95 -1.61 9.36
CA ASN A 176 9.78 -2.66 8.72
C ASN A 176 9.06 -4.00 8.52
N ASN A 177 7.74 -3.98 8.30
CA ASN A 177 6.97 -5.17 7.94
C ASN A 177 6.90 -5.35 6.42
N CYS A 178 6.82 -6.60 5.97
CA CYS A 178 6.45 -6.96 4.60
C CYS A 178 4.94 -7.27 4.53
N MET A 179 4.27 -6.79 3.48
CA MET A 179 2.82 -6.94 3.31
C MET A 179 2.46 -7.50 1.93
N VAL A 180 1.52 -8.45 1.92
CA VAL A 180 0.81 -8.87 0.70
C VAL A 180 -0.62 -8.33 0.78
N CYS A 181 -1.03 -7.54 -0.21
CA CYS A 181 -2.34 -6.94 -0.28
C CYS A 181 -3.19 -7.57 -1.38
N LYS A 182 -4.43 -7.95 -1.03
CA LYS A 182 -5.48 -8.34 -1.96
C LYS A 182 -6.60 -7.30 -1.96
N PRO A 183 -6.59 -6.30 -2.85
CA PRO A 183 -7.72 -5.41 -3.01
C PRO A 183 -8.96 -6.17 -3.48
N THR A 184 -10.13 -5.55 -3.36
CA THR A 184 -11.31 -6.06 -4.03
C THR A 184 -11.12 -6.05 -5.55
N GLU A 185 -11.68 -7.06 -6.19
CA GLU A 185 -11.83 -7.21 -7.63
C GLU A 185 -12.59 -6.06 -8.30
N ARG A 186 -13.36 -5.26 -7.53
CA ARG A 186 -14.13 -4.12 -8.05
C ARG A 186 -13.29 -2.88 -8.34
N THR A 187 -12.26 -2.64 -7.53
CA THR A 187 -11.41 -1.43 -7.63
C THR A 187 -9.92 -1.77 -7.42
N PRO A 188 -9.34 -2.69 -8.21
CA PRO A 188 -7.98 -3.17 -7.98
C PRO A 188 -6.91 -2.27 -8.61
N LEU A 189 -7.24 -1.44 -9.61
CA LEU A 189 -6.27 -0.73 -10.43
C LEU A 189 -5.52 0.32 -9.61
N THR A 190 -6.23 1.03 -8.72
CA THR A 190 -5.60 2.03 -7.84
C THR A 190 -4.58 1.41 -6.87
N ALA A 191 -4.82 0.20 -6.37
CA ALA A 191 -3.89 -0.48 -5.49
C ALA A 191 -2.58 -0.88 -6.22
N LEU A 192 -2.71 -1.33 -7.46
CA LEU A 192 -1.57 -1.67 -8.33
C LEU A 192 -0.76 -0.42 -8.69
N LEU A 193 -1.43 0.71 -8.98
CA LEU A 193 -0.78 1.99 -9.19
C LEU A 193 -0.02 2.47 -7.93
N LEU A 194 -0.61 2.29 -6.74
CA LEU A 194 0.06 2.64 -5.49
C LEU A 194 1.31 1.78 -5.26
N ALA A 195 1.30 0.50 -5.63
CA ALA A 195 2.48 -0.35 -5.56
C ALA A 195 3.62 0.20 -6.44
N ASP A 196 3.31 0.58 -7.69
CA ASP A 196 4.30 1.18 -8.60
C ASP A 196 4.87 2.50 -8.03
N ILE A 197 4.03 3.34 -7.43
CA ILE A 197 4.46 4.58 -6.76
C ILE A 197 5.39 4.28 -5.57
N LEU A 198 5.10 3.26 -4.77
CA LEU A 198 5.93 2.87 -3.63
C LEU A 198 7.31 2.35 -4.08
N TYR A 199 7.36 1.55 -5.14
CA TYR A 199 8.63 1.11 -5.71
C TYR A 199 9.42 2.29 -6.29
N GLU A 200 8.76 3.22 -6.98
CA GLU A 200 9.37 4.46 -7.47
C GLU A 200 9.90 5.36 -6.34
N ALA A 201 9.23 5.36 -5.19
CA ALA A 201 9.65 6.07 -3.99
C ALA A 201 10.87 5.42 -3.29
N GLY A 202 11.29 4.23 -3.72
CA GLY A 202 12.46 3.51 -3.22
C GLY A 202 12.14 2.43 -2.19
N LEU A 203 10.89 2.00 -2.07
CA LEU A 203 10.55 0.84 -1.22
C LEU A 203 11.25 -0.43 -1.77
N PRO A 204 11.98 -1.19 -0.93
CA PRO A 204 12.46 -2.51 -1.30
C PRO A 204 11.29 -3.38 -1.78
N PRO A 205 11.33 -3.91 -3.01
CA PRO A 205 10.16 -4.53 -3.62
C PRO A 205 9.53 -5.66 -2.79
N GLU A 206 10.34 -6.43 -2.08
CA GLU A 206 9.94 -7.55 -1.22
C GLU A 206 9.02 -7.13 -0.06
N MET A 207 9.03 -5.85 0.32
CA MET A 207 8.18 -5.33 1.40
C MET A 207 6.71 -5.16 1.01
N PHE A 208 6.38 -5.14 -0.28
CA PHE A 208 5.00 -4.97 -0.72
C PHE A 208 4.69 -5.77 -1.97
N SER A 209 3.60 -6.54 -1.93
CA SER A 209 3.02 -7.20 -3.10
C SER A 209 1.53 -6.91 -3.18
N VAL A 210 1.00 -6.86 -4.40
CA VAL A 210 -0.43 -6.74 -4.68
C VAL A 210 -0.85 -7.87 -5.61
N VAL A 211 -1.80 -8.68 -5.13
CA VAL A 211 -2.41 -9.81 -5.85
C VAL A 211 -3.91 -9.55 -6.01
N THR A 212 -4.53 -9.96 -7.13
CA THR A 212 -5.92 -9.62 -7.46
C THR A 212 -6.82 -10.83 -7.57
#